data_AF-A0A6B3CTY6-F1
#
_entry.id   AF-A0A6B3CTY6-F1
#
_cell.length_a   1.000
_cell.length_b   1.000
_cell.length_c   1.000
_cell.angle_alpha   90.00
_cell.angle_beta   90.00
_cell.angle_gamma   90.00
#
_symmetry.space_group_name_H-M   'P 1'
#
loop_
_entity.id
_entity.type
_entity.pdbx_description
1 polymer ?
#
loop_
_entity_poly.entity_id
_entity_poly.type
_entity_poly.pdbx_seq_one_letter_code
_entity_poly.pdbx_strand_id
1 'polypeptide(L)'
;VPLDREPHMALVKQVLGWEDMADVAPDDCQQIALQLTGHGRAVAADVRRLSADPTVPDQVRELAEVVLREADRRLSSPRLGTVHCVQQRARMVRALYERLDRLNTARPAATST
;
A
#
# COMPACT_ATOMS: atom_id res chain seq x y z
N VAL A 1 -6.40 6.75 10.84
CA VAL A 1 -5.33 6.96 9.84
C VAL A 1 -4.17 6.09 10.29
N PRO A 2 -3.56 5.26 9.42
CA PRO A 2 -2.43 4.44 9.84
C PRO A 2 -1.35 5.36 10.42
N LEU A 3 -0.82 5.00 11.60
CA LEU A 3 0.34 5.69 12.16
C LEU A 3 1.44 5.71 11.07
N ASP A 4 2.06 6.87 10.89
CA ASP A 4 3.25 7.05 10.06
C ASP A 4 3.05 7.05 8.52
N ARG A 5 1.88 7.51 8.01
CA ARG A 5 1.67 7.66 6.56
C ARG A 5 2.73 8.51 5.85
N GLU A 6 3.07 9.65 6.43
CA GLU A 6 3.97 10.63 5.82
C GLU A 6 5.39 10.09 5.58
N PRO A 7 6.11 9.54 6.58
CA PRO A 7 7.45 8.99 6.34
C PRO A 7 7.44 7.80 5.37
N HIS A 8 6.42 6.93 5.42
CA HIS A 8 6.31 5.82 4.48
C HIS A 8 6.03 6.28 3.05
N MET A 9 5.21 7.32 2.86
CA MET A 9 4.96 7.89 1.54
C MET A 9 6.17 8.65 0.99
N ALA A 10 6.98 9.28 1.85
CA ALA A 10 8.26 9.86 1.46
C ALA A 10 9.24 8.79 0.95
N LEU A 11 9.37 7.67 1.68
CA LEU A 11 10.17 6.52 1.26
C LEU A 11 9.66 5.91 -0.05
N VAL A 12 8.34 5.72 -0.20
CA VAL A 12 7.73 5.25 -1.45
C VAL A 12 8.09 6.19 -2.60
N LYS A 13 7.98 7.51 -2.42
CA LYS A 13 8.33 8.48 -3.45
C LYS A 13 9.81 8.38 -3.85
N GLN A 14 10.70 8.26 -2.87
CA GLN A 14 12.14 8.11 -3.12
C GLN A 14 12.45 6.83 -3.90
N VAL A 15 11.94 5.68 -3.46
CA VAL A 15 12.12 4.38 -4.11
C VAL A 15 11.60 4.39 -5.55
N LEU A 16 10.43 5.00 -5.79
CA LEU A 16 9.86 5.09 -7.14
C LEU A 16 10.64 6.05 -8.05
N GLY A 17 11.48 6.92 -7.48
CA GLY A 17 12.39 7.79 -8.22
C GLY A 17 13.76 7.16 -8.50
N TRP A 18 14.05 5.96 -7.98
CA TRP A 18 15.27 5.25 -8.31
C TRP A 18 15.24 4.78 -9.77
N GLU A 19 16.37 4.92 -10.45
CA GLU A 19 16.60 4.27 -11.74
C GLU A 19 16.84 2.77 -11.54
N ASP A 20 16.57 1.95 -12.56
CA ASP A 20 16.73 0.50 -12.47
C ASP A 20 18.18 0.06 -12.19
N MET A 21 19.16 0.92 -12.49
CA MET A 21 20.59 0.73 -12.20
C MET A 21 21.08 1.47 -10.93
N ALA A 22 20.17 1.90 -10.05
CA ALA A 22 20.58 2.55 -8.81
C ALA A 22 21.53 1.65 -7.99
N ASP A 23 22.66 2.23 -7.56
CA ASP A 23 23.67 1.55 -6.75
C ASP A 23 23.22 1.47 -5.30
N VAL A 24 22.23 0.63 -5.04
CA VAL A 24 21.69 0.33 -3.72
C VAL A 24 22.18 -1.05 -3.31
N ALA A 25 22.82 -1.14 -2.15
CA ALA A 25 23.32 -2.41 -1.64
C ALA A 25 22.16 -3.44 -1.53
N PRO A 26 22.40 -4.72 -1.87
CA PRO A 26 21.36 -5.74 -1.77
C PRO A 26 20.72 -5.86 -0.37
N ASP A 27 21.51 -5.65 0.68
CA ASP A 27 21.04 -5.68 2.07
C ASP A 27 20.09 -4.50 2.37
N ASP A 28 20.41 -3.30 1.87
CA ASP A 28 19.52 -2.13 1.98
C ASP A 28 18.23 -2.37 1.20
N CYS A 29 18.31 -2.94 0.00
CA CYS A 29 17.13 -3.35 -0.76
C CYS A 29 16.26 -4.33 0.03
N GLN A 30 16.87 -5.32 0.68
CA GLN A 30 16.15 -6.30 1.49
C GLN A 30 15.47 -5.64 2.69
N GLN A 31 16.17 -4.77 3.41
CA GLN A 31 15.65 -4.05 4.57
C GLN A 31 14.48 -3.13 4.18
N ILE A 32 14.62 -2.37 3.10
CA ILE A 32 13.56 -1.48 2.63
C ILE A 32 12.35 -2.29 2.12
N ALA A 33 12.59 -3.42 1.42
CA ALA A 33 11.51 -4.31 1.02
C ALA A 33 10.76 -4.90 2.22
N LEU A 34 11.45 -5.21 3.33
CA LEU A 34 10.83 -5.64 4.58
C LEU A 34 9.94 -4.55 5.18
N GLN A 35 10.45 -3.33 5.32
CA GLN A 35 9.71 -2.19 5.85
C GLN A 35 8.44 -1.91 5.02
N LEU A 36 8.57 -1.80 3.69
CA LEU A 36 7.44 -1.58 2.79
C LEU A 36 6.43 -2.75 2.82
N THR A 37 6.89 -3.99 3.02
CA THR A 37 6.00 -5.15 3.15
C THR A 37 5.17 -5.07 4.43
N GLY A 38 5.82 -4.81 5.57
CA GLY A 38 5.13 -4.67 6.86
C GLY A 38 4.10 -3.56 6.82
N HIS A 39 4.51 -2.39 6.31
CA HIS A 39 3.63 -1.25 6.17
C HIS A 39 2.47 -1.49 5.20
N GLY A 40 2.75 -2.08 4.03
CA GLY A 40 1.72 -2.45 3.05
C GLY A 40 0.65 -3.38 3.65
N ARG A 41 1.04 -4.32 4.52
CA ARG A 41 0.08 -5.20 5.22
C ARG A 41 -0.80 -4.43 6.21
N ALA A 42 -0.23 -3.45 6.92
CA ALA A 42 -1.00 -2.59 7.82
C ALA A 42 -2.05 -1.77 7.06
N VAL A 43 -1.65 -1.14 5.94
CA VAL A 43 -2.59 -0.37 5.08
C VAL A 43 -3.65 -1.29 4.46
N ALA A 44 -3.27 -2.51 4.03
CA ALA A 44 -4.23 -3.48 3.52
C ALA A 44 -5.27 -3.90 4.57
N ALA A 45 -4.88 -4.03 5.85
CA ALA A 45 -5.82 -4.27 6.94
C ALA A 45 -6.81 -3.11 7.13
N ASP A 46 -6.34 -1.87 7.02
CA ASP A 46 -7.20 -0.68 7.06
C ASP A 46 -8.19 -0.63 5.88
N VAL A 47 -7.73 -0.94 4.66
CA VAL A 47 -8.57 -1.03 3.46
C VAL A 47 -9.63 -2.13 3.62
N ARG A 48 -9.28 -3.31 4.15
CA ARG A 48 -10.25 -4.37 4.47
C ARG A 48 -11.29 -3.90 5.46
N ARG A 49 -10.86 -3.26 6.56
CA ARG A 49 -11.78 -2.76 7.58
C ARG A 49 -12.78 -1.76 7.03
N LEU A 50 -12.33 -0.81 6.19
CA LEU A 50 -13.21 0.22 5.62
C LEU A 50 -14.10 -0.31 4.50
N SER A 51 -13.61 -1.23 3.67
CA SER A 51 -14.44 -1.86 2.63
C SER A 51 -15.53 -2.78 3.18
N ALA A 52 -15.39 -3.26 4.42
CA ALA A 52 -16.43 -4.01 5.11
C ALA A 52 -17.60 -3.14 5.62
N ASP A 53 -17.47 -1.81 5.58
CA ASP A 53 -18.55 -0.90 5.97
C ASP A 53 -19.71 -0.99 4.97
N PRO A 54 -20.94 -1.33 5.41
CA PRO A 54 -22.09 -1.50 4.52
C PRO A 54 -22.50 -0.22 3.80
N THR A 55 -22.08 0.95 4.27
CA THR A 55 -22.37 2.25 3.64
C THR A 55 -21.47 2.55 2.45
N VAL A 56 -20.40 1.77 2.23
CA VAL A 56 -19.51 1.94 1.08
C VAL A 56 -20.19 1.36 -0.18
N PRO A 57 -20.26 2.13 -1.29
CA PRO A 57 -20.83 1.66 -2.54
C PRO A 57 -20.15 0.39 -3.06
N ASP A 58 -20.93 -0.54 -3.61
CA ASP A 58 -20.45 -1.83 -4.09
C ASP A 58 -19.30 -1.69 -5.10
N GLN A 59 -19.38 -0.74 -6.03
CA GLN A 59 -18.31 -0.53 -7.02
C GLN A 59 -16.98 -0.11 -6.37
N VAL A 60 -17.03 0.65 -5.27
CA VAL A 60 -15.82 1.06 -4.54
C VAL A 60 -15.24 -0.13 -3.77
N ARG A 61 -16.12 -0.97 -3.20
CA ARG A 61 -15.77 -2.20 -2.48
C ARG A 61 -15.14 -3.25 -3.38
N GLU A 62 -15.75 -3.56 -4.52
CA GLU A 62 -15.21 -4.52 -5.50
C GLU A 62 -13.80 -4.13 -5.96
N LEU A 63 -13.60 -2.84 -6.25
CA LEU A 63 -12.29 -2.36 -6.64
C LEU A 63 -11.28 -2.39 -5.47
N ALA A 64 -11.72 -2.26 -4.22
CA ALA A 64 -10.87 -2.47 -3.05
C ALA A 64 -10.45 -3.93 -2.92
N GLU A 65 -11.36 -4.88 -3.13
CA GLU A 65 -11.07 -6.32 -3.11
C GLU A 65 -10.04 -6.72 -4.18
N VAL A 66 -10.14 -6.17 -5.39
CA VAL A 66 -9.14 -6.40 -6.46
C VAL A 66 -7.74 -5.99 -5.99
N VAL A 67 -7.62 -4.78 -5.42
CA VAL A 67 -6.33 -4.27 -4.93
C VAL A 67 -5.82 -5.11 -3.75
N LEU A 68 -6.71 -5.55 -2.86
CA LEU A 68 -6.35 -6.41 -1.73
C LEU A 68 -5.83 -7.77 -2.17
N ARG A 69 -6.47 -8.42 -3.16
CA ARG A 69 -5.98 -9.69 -3.71
C ARG A 69 -4.59 -9.53 -4.33
N GLU A 70 -4.36 -8.43 -5.05
CA GLU A 70 -3.06 -8.18 -5.64
C GLU A 70 -2.00 -7.86 -4.57
N ALA A 71 -2.39 -7.12 -3.52
CA ALA A 71 -1.52 -6.86 -2.38
C ALA A 71 -1.13 -8.16 -1.68
N ASP A 72 -2.06 -9.08 -1.43
CA ASP A 72 -1.77 -10.36 -0.80
C ASP A 72 -0.80 -11.20 -1.63
N ARG A 73 -1.02 -11.28 -2.95
CA ARG A 73 -0.13 -11.98 -3.87
C ARG A 73 1.26 -11.38 -3.84
N ARG A 74 1.37 -10.07 -4.09
CA ARG A 74 2.66 -9.40 -4.17
C ARG A 74 3.36 -9.45 -2.83
N LEU A 75 2.75 -8.99 -1.75
CA LEU A 75 3.38 -8.87 -0.42
C LEU A 75 3.74 -10.23 0.22
N SER A 76 3.26 -11.34 -0.33
CA SER A 76 3.66 -12.70 0.05
C SER A 76 4.80 -13.26 -0.79
N SER A 77 5.07 -12.69 -1.98
CA SER A 77 6.19 -13.11 -2.81
C SER A 77 7.55 -12.94 -2.10
N PRO A 78 8.54 -13.79 -2.41
CA PRO A 78 9.90 -13.67 -1.87
C PRO A 78 10.46 -12.25 -2.08
N ARG A 79 11.17 -11.76 -1.06
CA ARG A 79 11.88 -10.48 -1.12
C ARG A 79 13.25 -10.74 -1.72
N LEU A 80 13.44 -10.31 -2.96
CA LEU A 80 14.76 -10.30 -3.58
C LEU A 80 15.45 -8.98 -3.19
N GLY A 81 16.75 -9.02 -2.89
CA GLY A 81 17.57 -7.84 -2.57
C GLY A 81 17.86 -7.00 -3.81
N THR A 82 16.82 -6.62 -4.56
CA THR A 82 16.92 -5.88 -5.82
C THR A 82 16.05 -4.64 -5.81
N VAL A 83 16.52 -3.57 -6.44
CA VAL A 83 15.77 -2.32 -6.65
C VAL A 83 14.39 -2.58 -7.23
N HIS A 84 14.28 -3.47 -8.22
CA HIS A 84 13.00 -3.85 -8.81
C HIS A 84 12.01 -4.40 -7.77
N CYS A 85 12.47 -5.27 -6.87
CA CYS A 85 11.61 -5.82 -5.80
C CYS A 85 11.11 -4.70 -4.87
N VAL A 86 12.00 -3.78 -4.48
CA VAL A 86 11.64 -2.64 -3.62
C VAL A 86 10.62 -1.74 -4.32
N GLN A 87 10.81 -1.42 -5.60
CA GLN A 87 9.87 -0.61 -6.36
C GLN A 87 8.50 -1.31 -6.50
N GLN A 88 8.45 -2.63 -6.73
CA GLN A 88 7.19 -3.37 -6.75
C GLN A 88 6.43 -3.24 -5.42
N ARG A 89 7.15 -3.28 -4.29
CA ARG A 89 6.56 -3.04 -2.96
C ARG A 89 6.06 -1.61 -2.81
N ALA A 90 6.85 -0.62 -3.23
CA ALA A 90 6.47 0.79 -3.16
C ALA A 90 5.22 1.09 -4.01
N ARG A 91 5.13 0.55 -5.23
CA ARG A 91 3.94 0.65 -6.09
C ARG A 91 2.70 0.08 -5.39
N MET A 92 2.85 -1.04 -4.70
CA MET A 92 1.74 -1.66 -3.96
C MET A 92 1.29 -0.81 -2.76
N VAL A 93 2.23 -0.29 -1.97
CA VAL A 93 1.91 0.61 -0.85
C VAL A 93 1.18 1.86 -1.34
N ARG A 94 1.64 2.47 -2.44
CA ARG A 94 0.96 3.61 -3.05
C ARG A 94 -0.48 3.29 -3.48
N ALA A 95 -0.67 2.17 -4.19
CA ALA A 95 -2.00 1.76 -4.66
C ALA A 95 -2.97 1.49 -3.49
N LEU A 96 -2.47 0.92 -2.40
CA LEU A 96 -3.25 0.71 -1.18
C LEU A 96 -3.66 2.04 -0.52
N TYR A 97 -2.76 3.02 -0.47
CA TYR A 97 -3.11 4.35 0.04
C TYR A 97 -4.11 5.09 -0.84
N GLU A 98 -3.93 5.06 -2.16
CA GLU A 98 -4.90 5.65 -3.08
C GLU A 98 -6.27 4.99 -2.92
N ARG A 99 -6.31 3.69 -2.66
CA ARG A 99 -7.56 2.96 -2.38
C ARG A 99 -8.17 3.37 -1.04
N LEU A 100 -7.35 3.48 0.00
CA LEU A 100 -7.77 3.93 1.33
C LEU A 100 -8.38 5.33 1.28
N ASP A 101 -7.76 6.25 0.54
CA ASP A 101 -8.26 7.61 0.38
C ASP A 101 -9.62 7.63 -0.34
N ARG A 102 -9.79 6.83 -1.41
CA ARG A 102 -11.09 6.69 -2.10
C ARG A 102 -12.17 6.12 -1.20
N LEU A 103 -11.86 5.12 -0.37
CA LEU A 103 -12.82 4.57 0.60
C LEU A 103 -13.25 5.62 1.62
N ASN A 104 -12.31 6.43 2.13
CA ASN A 104 -12.64 7.51 3.07
C ASN A 104 -13.52 8.59 2.44
N THR A 105 -13.29 8.94 1.16
CA THR A 105 -14.10 9.92 0.44
C THR A 105 -15.49 9.38 0.06
N ALA A 106 -15.60 8.09 -0.25
CA ALA A 106 -16.85 7.48 -0.67
C ALA A 106 -17.81 7.20 0.50
N ARG A 107 -17.31 7.19 1.74
CA ARG A 107 -18.16 7.02 2.91
C ARG A 107 -19.04 8.26 3.06
N PRO A 108 -20.38 8.11 3.14
CA PRO A 108 -21.24 9.24 3.42
C PRO A 108 -20.78 9.90 4.73
N ALA A 109 -20.64 11.23 4.74
CA ALA A 109 -20.38 11.96 5.97
C ALA A 109 -21.42 11.50 6.98
N ALA A 110 -21.00 11.08 8.17
CA ALA A 110 -21.92 10.77 9.24
C ALA A 110 -22.76 12.03 9.47
N THR A 111 -23.99 12.03 8.96
CA THR A 111 -25.00 13.00 9.30
C THR A 111 -25.31 12.76 10.77
N SER A 112 -24.58 13.46 11.64
CA SER A 112 -24.98 13.68 13.02
C SER A 112 -26.38 14.27 12.96
N THR A 113 -27.37 13.50 13.38
CA THR A 113 -28.75 13.95 13.61
C THR A 113 -28.91 14.14 15.11
#